data_AF-A0A7K0VEJ0-F1
#
_entry.id   AF-A0A7K0VEJ0-F1
#
_cell.length_a   1.000
_cell.length_b   1.000
_cell.length_c   1.000
_cell.angle_alpha   90.00
_cell.angle_beta   90.00
_cell.angle_gamma   90.00
#
_symmetry.space_group_name_H-M   'P 1'
#
loop_
_entity.id
_entity.type
_entity.pdbx_description
1 polymer ?
#
loop_
_entity_poly.entity_id
_entity_poly.type
_entity_poly.pdbx_seq_one_letter_code
_entity_poly.pdbx_strand_id
1 'polypeptide(L)'
;CAQKGIDYLDVGTSGGVWGLDRGFCLMIGGPKPSVARLTPLWNAIAPGFEAAPRTPGISGDPTPQECGWLHCGPGGAGHFVKMVHNGIEYGLMAAYAEGLNVLKHANVGLGQRDQDAETAPLSDPQFYQYEIDVPAVAELWRRGSVVESWLLDLTAEALQASPELAEFGGRVSDSGEGRWTLIAGIEEGVPTPVLAASVYERFESQGSALFANKILSAMRKEFGGHDEKTSS
;
A
#
# COMPACT_ATOMS: atom_id res chain seq x y z
N CYS A 1 24.31 1.23 -24.68
CA CYS A 1 23.41 0.65 -25.70
C CYS A 1 23.24 1.55 -26.93
N ALA A 2 22.98 2.86 -26.77
CA ALA A 2 22.85 3.79 -27.90
C ALA A 2 24.03 3.79 -28.89
N GLN A 3 25.27 3.66 -28.40
CA GLN A 3 26.48 3.55 -29.23
C GLN A 3 26.50 2.31 -30.15
N LYS A 4 25.63 1.31 -29.92
CA LYS A 4 25.45 0.12 -30.76
C LYS A 4 24.22 0.21 -31.67
N GLY A 5 23.54 1.37 -31.73
CA GLY A 5 22.30 1.53 -32.51
C GLY A 5 21.10 0.77 -31.93
N ILE A 6 21.14 0.41 -30.65
CA ILE A 6 20.04 -0.30 -29.96
C ILE A 6 19.38 0.66 -28.98
N ASP A 7 18.10 0.93 -29.21
CA ASP A 7 17.24 1.66 -28.30
C ASP A 7 16.83 0.78 -27.13
N TYR A 8 16.89 1.35 -25.93
CA TYR A 8 16.48 0.70 -24.70
C TYR A 8 15.24 1.40 -24.15
N LEU A 9 14.24 0.62 -23.77
CA LEU A 9 13.01 1.08 -23.13
C LEU A 9 12.89 0.42 -21.76
N ASP A 10 12.52 1.21 -20.76
CA ASP A 10 12.08 0.72 -19.46
C ASP A 10 10.55 0.75 -19.40
N VAL A 11 9.94 -0.29 -18.83
CA VAL A 11 8.47 -0.42 -18.77
C VAL A 11 8.07 -0.87 -17.37
N GLY A 12 7.65 0.10 -16.57
CA GLY A 12 6.97 -0.16 -15.32
C GLY A 12 5.60 -0.78 -15.59
N THR A 13 5.35 -1.97 -15.07
CA THR A 13 4.12 -2.74 -15.33
C THR A 13 3.33 -2.96 -14.03
N SER A 14 2.06 -2.60 -14.00
CA SER A 14 1.14 -2.82 -12.86
C SER A 14 -0.10 -3.62 -13.29
N GLY A 15 -0.69 -4.38 -12.36
CA GLY A 15 -1.84 -5.28 -12.59
C GLY A 15 -1.65 -6.71 -12.04
N GLY A 16 -0.41 -7.14 -11.83
CA GLY A 16 -0.10 -8.44 -11.25
C GLY A 16 -0.68 -9.61 -12.06
N VAL A 17 -1.14 -10.65 -11.37
CA VAL A 17 -1.71 -11.85 -11.99
C VAL A 17 -2.99 -11.58 -12.79
N TRP A 18 -3.70 -10.48 -12.50
CA TRP A 18 -4.95 -10.11 -13.16
C TRP A 18 -4.75 -9.44 -14.52
N GLY A 19 -3.52 -9.02 -14.84
CA GLY A 19 -3.26 -8.30 -16.09
C GLY A 19 -3.42 -9.15 -17.35
N LEU A 20 -3.42 -10.48 -17.23
CA LEU A 20 -3.75 -11.36 -18.36
C LEU A 20 -5.20 -11.16 -18.83
N ASP A 21 -6.13 -11.01 -17.89
CA ASP A 21 -7.56 -10.89 -18.18
C ASP A 21 -8.01 -9.43 -18.31
N ARG A 22 -7.38 -8.53 -17.55
CA ARG A 22 -7.77 -7.11 -17.43
C ARG A 22 -6.84 -6.13 -18.13
N GLY A 23 -5.72 -6.60 -18.68
CA GLY A 23 -4.65 -5.77 -19.21
C GLY A 23 -3.73 -5.20 -18.12
N PHE A 24 -2.57 -4.70 -18.53
CA PHE A 24 -1.55 -4.14 -17.65
C PHE A 24 -1.45 -2.62 -17.78
N CYS A 25 -1.40 -1.91 -16.65
CA CYS A 25 -1.05 -0.49 -16.66
C CYS A 25 0.46 -0.35 -16.97
N LEU A 26 0.80 0.35 -18.05
CA LEU A 26 2.19 0.46 -18.55
C LEU A 26 2.73 1.88 -18.45
N MET A 27 3.85 2.04 -17.76
CA MET A 27 4.60 3.29 -17.61
C MET A 27 5.92 3.16 -18.35
N ILE A 28 6.07 3.83 -19.48
CA ILE A 28 7.15 3.57 -20.45
C ILE A 28 8.14 4.73 -20.48
N GLY A 29 9.43 4.43 -20.31
CA GLY A 29 10.55 5.35 -20.49
C GLY A 29 11.38 5.00 -21.72
N GLY A 30 11.90 6.02 -22.41
CA GLY A 30 12.86 5.86 -23.51
C GLY A 30 12.60 6.76 -24.72
N PRO A 31 13.28 6.51 -25.87
CA PRO A 31 13.18 7.37 -27.05
C PRO A 31 11.78 7.37 -27.66
N LYS A 32 11.20 8.56 -27.87
CA LYS A 32 9.86 8.75 -28.46
C LYS A 32 9.61 7.92 -29.74
N PRO A 33 10.52 7.89 -30.74
CA PRO A 33 10.29 7.11 -31.96
C PRO A 33 10.15 5.61 -31.70
N SER A 34 10.93 5.07 -30.75
CA SER A 34 10.88 3.66 -30.37
C SER A 34 9.61 3.30 -29.61
N VAL A 35 9.16 4.18 -28.70
CA VAL A 35 7.88 4.00 -28.00
C VAL A 35 6.71 4.06 -28.99
N ALA A 36 6.71 5.03 -29.90
CA ALA A 36 5.69 5.19 -30.93
C ALA A 36 5.63 3.98 -31.88
N ARG A 37 6.77 3.43 -32.29
CA ARG A 37 6.84 2.21 -33.12
C ARG A 37 6.17 1.01 -32.44
N LEU A 38 6.20 0.94 -31.11
CA LEU A 38 5.62 -0.16 -30.34
C LEU A 38 4.17 0.09 -29.90
N THR A 39 3.52 1.16 -30.35
CA THR A 39 2.10 1.45 -30.07
C THR A 39 1.16 0.25 -30.25
N PRO A 40 1.27 -0.58 -31.31
CA PRO A 40 0.43 -1.76 -31.44
C PRO A 40 0.59 -2.78 -30.31
N LEU A 41 1.81 -2.92 -29.75
CA LEU A 41 2.08 -3.79 -28.61
C LEU A 41 1.42 -3.26 -27.34
N TRP A 42 1.57 -1.95 -27.07
CA TRP A 42 1.00 -1.33 -25.88
C TRP A 42 -0.53 -1.44 -25.87
N ASN A 43 -1.16 -1.13 -27.02
CA ASN A 43 -2.61 -1.25 -27.18
C ASN A 43 -3.12 -2.70 -27.04
N ALA A 44 -2.29 -3.70 -27.34
CA ALA A 44 -2.69 -5.10 -27.26
C ALA A 44 -2.68 -5.64 -25.82
N ILE A 45 -1.85 -5.10 -24.93
CA ILE A 45 -1.66 -5.63 -23.57
C ILE A 45 -2.14 -4.68 -22.46
N ALA A 46 -2.43 -3.41 -22.79
CA ALA A 46 -3.04 -2.48 -21.86
C ALA A 46 -4.55 -2.76 -21.69
N PRO A 47 -5.20 -2.29 -20.61
CA PRO A 47 -6.62 -2.54 -20.34
C PRO A 47 -7.58 -2.04 -21.43
N GLY A 48 -7.19 -0.98 -22.15
CA GLY A 48 -8.05 -0.33 -23.12
C GLY A 48 -9.02 0.68 -22.48
N PHE A 49 -9.67 1.46 -23.34
CA PHE A 49 -10.47 2.63 -22.95
C PHE A 49 -11.68 2.27 -22.07
N GLU A 50 -12.33 1.14 -22.33
CA GLU A 50 -13.55 0.71 -21.63
C GLU A 50 -13.29 0.19 -20.20
N ALA A 51 -12.03 0.08 -19.78
CA ALA A 51 -11.67 -0.42 -18.45
C ALA A 51 -12.08 0.54 -17.32
N ALA A 52 -12.33 1.82 -17.63
CA ALA A 52 -12.81 2.80 -16.68
C ALA A 52 -13.69 3.86 -17.37
N PRO A 53 -14.66 4.48 -16.65
CA PRO A 53 -15.39 5.63 -17.18
C PRO A 53 -14.44 6.76 -17.55
N ARG A 54 -14.69 7.41 -18.68
CA ARG A 54 -13.90 8.57 -19.10
C ARG A 54 -14.01 9.70 -18.08
N THR A 55 -12.86 10.27 -17.70
CA THR A 55 -12.83 11.43 -16.81
C THR A 55 -13.60 12.62 -17.42
N PRO A 56 -14.56 13.23 -16.68
CA PRO A 56 -15.32 14.36 -17.17
C PRO A 56 -14.43 15.54 -17.61
N GLY A 57 -14.77 16.15 -18.74
CA GLY A 57 -14.05 17.31 -19.30
C GLY A 57 -13.01 16.97 -20.37
N ILE A 58 -12.68 15.69 -20.57
CA ILE A 58 -11.82 15.25 -21.68
C ILE A 58 -12.69 14.98 -22.92
N SER A 59 -12.28 15.49 -24.08
CA SER A 59 -12.96 15.32 -25.36
C SER A 59 -11.99 14.87 -26.46
N GLY A 60 -12.53 14.38 -27.58
CA GLY A 60 -11.75 13.83 -28.69
C GLY A 60 -11.52 12.32 -28.58
N ASP A 61 -10.64 11.79 -29.44
CA ASP A 61 -10.30 10.36 -29.47
C ASP A 61 -9.60 9.91 -28.17
N PRO A 62 -9.75 8.63 -27.76
CA PRO A 62 -9.03 8.09 -26.60
C PRO A 62 -7.52 8.27 -26.72
N THR A 63 -6.93 8.87 -25.69
CA THR A 63 -5.48 9.03 -25.57
C THR A 63 -4.82 7.76 -25.02
N PRO A 64 -3.51 7.55 -25.22
CA PRO A 64 -2.78 6.41 -24.64
C PRO A 64 -3.06 6.17 -23.14
N GLN A 65 -3.04 7.23 -22.34
CA GLN A 65 -3.26 7.13 -20.90
C GLN A 65 -4.71 6.74 -20.54
N GLU A 66 -5.69 7.10 -21.38
CA GLU A 66 -7.07 6.62 -21.23
C GLU A 66 -7.20 5.15 -21.64
N CYS A 67 -6.24 4.61 -22.40
CA CYS A 67 -6.14 3.18 -22.72
C CYS A 67 -5.26 2.39 -21.74
N GLY A 68 -4.69 3.04 -20.72
CA GLY A 68 -3.90 2.41 -19.67
C GLY A 68 -2.40 2.27 -19.96
N TRP A 69 -1.83 3.02 -20.90
CA TRP A 69 -0.37 3.12 -21.06
C TRP A 69 0.11 4.55 -21.31
N LEU A 70 1.32 4.88 -20.87
CA LEU A 70 1.86 6.24 -21.02
C LEU A 70 3.36 6.24 -21.32
N HIS A 71 3.77 7.09 -22.26
CA HIS A 71 5.17 7.48 -22.41
C HIS A 71 5.52 8.53 -21.33
N CYS A 72 6.12 8.09 -20.23
CA CYS A 72 6.41 8.92 -19.06
C CYS A 72 7.59 9.87 -19.27
N GLY A 73 8.49 9.58 -20.20
CA GLY A 73 9.65 10.43 -20.45
C GLY A 73 10.86 9.70 -21.06
N PRO A 74 12.08 10.25 -20.91
CA PRO A 74 13.30 9.59 -21.38
C PRO A 74 13.57 8.29 -20.59
N GLY A 75 14.67 7.60 -20.92
CA GLY A 75 15.02 6.35 -20.25
C GLY A 75 15.10 6.51 -18.72
N GLY A 76 14.49 5.57 -18.00
CA GLY A 76 14.32 5.53 -16.56
C GLY A 76 12.97 6.08 -16.07
N ALA A 77 12.30 6.93 -16.85
CA ALA A 77 11.08 7.60 -16.41
C ALA A 77 9.91 6.65 -16.17
N GLY A 78 9.80 5.56 -16.95
CA GLY A 78 8.73 4.57 -16.78
C GLY A 78 8.88 3.81 -15.45
N HIS A 79 10.08 3.34 -15.15
CA HIS A 79 10.38 2.73 -13.85
C HIS A 79 10.24 3.70 -12.68
N PHE A 80 10.60 4.98 -12.86
CA PHE A 80 10.44 5.99 -11.81
C PHE A 80 8.96 6.19 -11.45
N VAL A 81 8.08 6.34 -12.45
CA VAL A 81 6.63 6.46 -12.20
C VAL A 81 6.09 5.19 -11.53
N LYS A 82 6.52 4.00 -11.96
CA LYS A 82 6.12 2.73 -11.35
C LYS A 82 6.63 2.57 -9.91
N MET A 83 7.82 3.06 -9.61
CA MET A 83 8.36 3.10 -8.26
C MET A 83 7.44 3.91 -7.34
N VAL A 84 7.09 5.15 -7.74
CA VAL A 84 6.16 6.00 -6.97
C VAL A 84 4.76 5.38 -6.85
N HIS A 85 4.25 4.74 -7.91
CA HIS A 85 3.01 3.95 -7.85
C HIS A 85 3.04 2.93 -6.70
N ASN A 86 4.11 2.14 -6.57
CA ASN A 86 4.24 1.17 -5.49
C ASN A 86 4.37 1.82 -4.10
N GLY A 87 5.04 2.97 -4.00
CA GLY A 87 5.03 3.75 -2.76
C GLY A 87 3.63 4.16 -2.34
N ILE A 88 2.81 4.67 -3.27
CA ILE A 88 1.40 5.01 -3.02
C ILE A 88 0.59 3.77 -2.62
N GLU A 89 0.77 2.65 -3.31
CA GLU A 89 0.13 1.37 -2.97
C GLU A 89 0.38 0.97 -1.51
N TYR A 90 1.61 1.13 -1.00
CA TYR A 90 1.94 0.82 0.38
C TYR A 90 1.15 1.70 1.37
N GLY A 91 1.07 3.00 1.10
CA GLY A 91 0.31 3.93 1.93
C GLY A 91 -1.19 3.62 1.96
N LEU A 92 -1.77 3.26 0.81
CA LEU A 92 -3.19 2.88 0.72
C LEU A 92 -3.49 1.60 1.51
N MET A 93 -2.62 0.59 1.39
CA MET A 93 -2.76 -0.66 2.14
C MET A 93 -2.67 -0.42 3.65
N ALA A 94 -1.69 0.39 4.09
CA ALA A 94 -1.52 0.73 5.50
C ALA A 94 -2.76 1.44 6.06
N ALA A 95 -3.32 2.41 5.33
CA ALA A 95 -4.52 3.12 5.75
C ALA A 95 -5.72 2.18 5.99
N TYR A 96 -5.95 1.18 5.12
CA TYR A 96 -6.98 0.16 5.36
C TYR A 96 -6.62 -0.73 6.55
N ALA A 97 -5.38 -1.21 6.63
CA ALA A 97 -4.94 -2.11 7.68
C ALA A 97 -5.10 -1.47 9.08
N GLU A 98 -4.63 -0.24 9.26
CA GLU A 98 -4.78 0.52 10.50
C GLU A 98 -6.25 0.74 10.85
N GLY A 99 -7.06 1.21 9.89
CA GLY A 99 -8.48 1.49 10.11
C GLY A 99 -9.30 0.25 10.49
N LEU A 100 -9.09 -0.87 9.80
CA LEU A 100 -9.74 -2.13 10.12
C LEU A 100 -9.25 -2.70 11.46
N ASN A 101 -7.97 -2.49 11.81
CA ASN A 101 -7.42 -2.89 13.10
C ASN A 101 -8.08 -2.12 14.26
N VAL A 102 -8.37 -0.83 14.08
CA VAL A 102 -9.15 -0.04 15.05
C VAL A 102 -10.56 -0.62 15.22
N LEU A 103 -11.25 -0.95 14.13
CA LEU A 103 -12.58 -1.58 14.19
C LEU A 103 -12.54 -2.94 14.89
N LYS A 104 -11.52 -3.75 14.61
CA LYS A 104 -11.33 -5.07 15.23
C LYS A 104 -11.18 -4.97 16.76
N HIS A 105 -10.54 -3.90 17.24
CA HIS A 105 -10.32 -3.65 18.66
C HIS A 105 -11.38 -2.75 19.31
N ALA A 106 -12.48 -2.46 18.61
CA ALA A 106 -13.57 -1.62 19.12
C ALA A 106 -14.38 -2.27 20.28
N ASN A 107 -14.07 -3.51 20.64
CA ASN A 107 -14.68 -4.28 21.74
C ASN A 107 -13.85 -4.24 23.04
N VAL A 108 -12.78 -3.46 23.08
CA VAL A 108 -11.79 -3.50 24.16
C VAL A 108 -12.33 -3.18 25.57
N GLY A 109 -13.47 -2.51 25.65
CA GLY A 109 -14.19 -2.21 26.89
C GLY A 109 -15.10 -3.34 27.39
N LEU A 110 -15.23 -4.46 26.67
CA LEU A 110 -15.95 -5.67 27.13
C LEU A 110 -15.10 -6.53 28.08
N GLY A 111 -13.77 -6.42 28.01
CA GLY A 111 -12.84 -7.20 28.83
C GLY A 111 -12.51 -6.55 30.17
N GLN A 112 -12.17 -7.38 31.17
CA GLN A 112 -11.44 -6.89 32.35
C GLN A 112 -9.97 -6.68 31.96
N ARG A 113 -9.44 -5.48 32.21
CA ARG A 113 -8.02 -5.17 32.02
C ARG A 113 -7.35 -5.10 33.38
N ASP A 114 -6.24 -5.80 33.53
CA ASP A 114 -5.33 -5.56 34.64
C ASP A 114 -4.74 -4.15 34.47
N GLN A 115 -4.83 -3.33 35.52
CA GLN A 115 -4.12 -2.05 35.57
C GLN A 115 -2.68 -2.34 36.00
N ASP A 116 -1.74 -2.16 35.09
CA ASP A 116 -0.31 -2.34 35.37
C ASP A 116 0.53 -1.24 34.73
N ALA A 117 1.84 -1.25 35.02
CA ALA A 117 2.78 -0.25 34.56
C ALA A 117 3.00 -0.22 33.03
N GLU A 118 2.48 -1.20 32.28
CA GLU A 118 2.62 -1.29 30.82
C GLU A 118 1.31 -0.99 30.09
N THR A 119 0.15 -1.13 30.77
CA THR A 119 -1.17 -0.96 30.17
C THR A 119 -1.82 0.31 30.68
N ALA A 120 -1.87 1.34 29.83
CA ALA A 120 -2.59 2.56 30.15
C ALA A 120 -4.08 2.26 30.42
N PRO A 121 -4.67 2.81 31.49
CA PRO A 121 -6.07 2.60 31.81
C PRO A 121 -6.96 3.16 30.69
N LEU A 122 -8.02 2.43 30.35
CA LEU A 122 -9.06 2.93 29.45
C LEU A 122 -10.01 3.82 30.26
N SER A 123 -9.95 5.13 30.05
CA SER A 123 -10.73 6.10 30.84
C SER A 123 -12.24 5.87 30.77
N ASP A 124 -12.75 5.54 29.58
CA ASP A 124 -14.18 5.40 29.30
C ASP A 124 -14.51 4.08 28.57
N PRO A 125 -14.44 2.93 29.25
CA PRO A 125 -14.60 1.61 28.61
C PRO A 125 -15.98 1.41 27.97
N GLN A 126 -17.00 2.09 28.48
CA GLN A 126 -18.37 2.05 27.95
C GLN A 126 -18.48 2.50 26.48
N PHE A 127 -17.51 3.26 25.96
CA PHE A 127 -17.51 3.71 24.56
C PHE A 127 -16.85 2.73 23.60
N TYR A 128 -16.33 1.60 24.09
CA TYR A 128 -15.58 0.63 23.28
C TYR A 128 -16.11 -0.79 23.51
N GLN A 129 -17.43 -0.96 23.47
CA GLN A 129 -18.11 -2.23 23.71
C GLN A 129 -18.75 -2.78 22.43
N TYR A 130 -18.06 -2.65 21.28
CA TYR A 130 -18.60 -3.01 19.97
C TYR A 130 -17.92 -4.23 19.39
N GLU A 131 -18.68 -5.32 19.23
CA GLU A 131 -18.29 -6.44 18.39
C GLU A 131 -18.65 -6.12 16.94
N ILE A 132 -17.69 -5.54 16.21
CA ILE A 132 -17.86 -5.14 14.81
C ILE A 132 -17.55 -6.32 13.89
N ASP A 133 -18.48 -6.63 12.99
CA ASP A 133 -18.27 -7.55 11.87
C ASP A 133 -17.43 -6.84 10.79
N VAL A 134 -16.10 -6.94 10.94
CA VAL A 134 -15.12 -6.30 10.05
C VAL A 134 -15.28 -6.76 8.58
N PRO A 135 -15.46 -8.07 8.27
CA PRO A 135 -15.80 -8.50 6.91
C PRO A 135 -17.03 -7.80 6.33
N ALA A 136 -18.13 -7.71 7.09
CA ALA A 136 -19.35 -7.03 6.62
C ALA A 136 -19.12 -5.53 6.39
N VAL A 137 -18.31 -4.86 7.21
CA VAL A 137 -17.94 -3.45 7.01
C VAL A 137 -17.12 -3.26 5.72
N ALA A 138 -16.14 -4.13 5.47
CA ALA A 138 -15.35 -4.07 4.25
C ALA A 138 -16.25 -4.23 3.00
N GLU A 139 -17.20 -5.17 3.03
CA GLU A 139 -18.18 -5.36 1.95
C GLU A 139 -19.16 -4.18 1.80
N LEU A 140 -19.60 -3.58 2.92
CA LEU A 140 -20.45 -2.39 2.93
C LEU A 140 -19.76 -1.21 2.23
N TRP A 141 -18.49 -0.96 2.52
CA TRP A 141 -17.75 0.18 1.98
C TRP A 141 -17.48 0.10 0.47
N ARG A 142 -17.73 -1.03 -0.17
CA ARG A 142 -17.61 -1.17 -1.62
C ARG A 142 -18.71 -0.47 -2.41
N ARG A 143 -19.74 0.08 -1.73
CA ARG A 143 -20.93 0.66 -2.40
C ARG A 143 -21.37 1.96 -1.75
N GLY A 144 -21.31 3.05 -2.52
CA GLY A 144 -21.65 4.42 -2.12
C GLY A 144 -20.63 5.09 -1.19
N SER A 145 -19.47 4.50 -0.93
CA SER A 145 -18.48 5.05 0.02
C SER A 145 -17.37 5.82 -0.68
N VAL A 146 -16.72 6.74 0.04
CA VAL A 146 -15.59 7.53 -0.48
C VAL A 146 -14.32 6.70 -0.60
N VAL A 147 -14.23 5.58 0.11
CA VAL A 147 -13.05 4.71 0.16
C VAL A 147 -13.19 3.50 -0.75
N GLU A 148 -14.06 3.55 -1.75
CA GLU A 148 -14.12 2.52 -2.78
C GLU A 148 -12.81 2.43 -3.56
N SER A 149 -12.26 1.22 -3.67
CA SER A 149 -11.03 0.98 -4.42
C SER A 149 -10.84 -0.51 -4.69
N TRP A 150 -9.97 -0.83 -5.65
CA TRP A 150 -9.58 -2.21 -5.92
C TRP A 150 -8.91 -2.91 -4.71
N LEU A 151 -8.14 -2.17 -3.90
CA LEU A 151 -7.55 -2.72 -2.67
C LEU A 151 -8.62 -3.08 -1.63
N LEU A 152 -9.71 -2.30 -1.55
CA LEU A 152 -10.85 -2.63 -0.71
C LEU A 152 -11.58 -3.88 -1.21
N ASP A 153 -11.78 -4.02 -2.53
CA ASP A 153 -12.35 -5.24 -3.12
C ASP A 153 -11.55 -6.49 -2.71
N LEU A 154 -10.23 -6.44 -2.88
CA LEU A 154 -9.33 -7.53 -2.47
C LEU A 154 -9.38 -7.82 -0.97
N THR A 155 -9.49 -6.77 -0.15
CA THR A 155 -9.59 -6.89 1.31
C THR A 155 -10.90 -7.54 1.72
N ALA A 156 -12.02 -7.16 1.10
CA ALA A 156 -13.32 -7.77 1.35
C ALA A 156 -13.34 -9.25 0.92
N GLU A 157 -12.77 -9.58 -0.25
CA GLU A 157 -12.63 -10.97 -0.70
C GLU A 157 -11.81 -11.82 0.29
N ALA A 158 -10.68 -11.29 0.77
CA ALA A 158 -9.84 -11.99 1.75
C ALA A 158 -10.55 -12.19 3.10
N LEU A 159 -11.20 -11.15 3.63
CA LEU A 159 -11.93 -11.23 4.89
C LEU A 159 -13.18 -12.13 4.80
N GLN A 160 -13.82 -12.19 3.64
CA GLN A 160 -14.94 -13.10 3.41
C GLN A 160 -14.48 -14.57 3.42
N ALA A 161 -13.27 -14.84 2.92
CA ALA A 161 -12.67 -16.18 2.95
C ALA A 161 -12.12 -16.56 4.33
N SER A 162 -11.51 -15.60 5.04
CA SER A 162 -10.93 -15.79 6.37
C SER A 162 -11.15 -14.54 7.25
N PRO A 163 -12.27 -14.49 8.01
CA PRO A 163 -12.61 -13.33 8.85
C PRO A 163 -11.55 -12.92 9.87
N GLU A 164 -10.76 -13.89 10.34
CA GLU A 164 -9.68 -13.68 11.32
C GLU A 164 -8.28 -13.68 10.67
N LEU A 165 -8.19 -13.92 9.37
CA LEU A 165 -6.91 -13.98 8.63
C LEU A 165 -5.89 -14.94 9.26
N ALA A 166 -6.35 -16.03 9.87
CA ALA A 166 -5.57 -16.92 10.74
C ALA A 166 -4.40 -17.64 10.02
N GLU A 167 -4.45 -17.73 8.70
CA GLU A 167 -3.40 -18.28 7.85
C GLU A 167 -2.21 -17.33 7.65
N PHE A 168 -2.36 -16.05 7.99
CA PHE A 168 -1.32 -15.03 7.82
C PHE A 168 -0.59 -14.76 9.14
N GLY A 169 0.73 -14.95 9.17
CA GLY A 169 1.56 -14.71 10.35
C GLY A 169 1.88 -13.23 10.65
N GLY A 170 1.27 -12.28 9.94
CA GLY A 170 1.48 -10.83 10.15
C GLY A 170 2.85 -10.28 9.74
N ARG A 171 3.76 -11.09 9.19
CA ARG A 171 5.08 -10.66 8.70
C ARG A 171 4.99 -10.22 7.24
N VAL A 172 5.11 -8.92 6.99
CA VAL A 172 4.91 -8.33 5.66
C VAL A 172 6.24 -8.01 4.98
N SER A 173 6.47 -8.55 3.79
CA SER A 173 7.66 -8.25 2.97
C SER A 173 7.54 -6.93 2.20
N ASP A 174 8.68 -6.38 1.80
CA ASP A 174 8.80 -5.27 0.85
C ASP A 174 9.74 -5.64 -0.30
N SER A 175 9.43 -5.21 -1.53
CA SER A 175 10.16 -5.58 -2.76
C SER A 175 11.20 -4.56 -3.20
N GLY A 176 11.33 -3.44 -2.48
CA GLY A 176 12.31 -2.38 -2.74
C GLY A 176 11.72 -1.08 -3.28
N GLU A 177 10.66 -1.11 -4.09
CA GLU A 177 10.12 0.12 -4.70
C GLU A 177 9.64 1.14 -3.67
N GLY A 178 8.99 0.69 -2.58
CA GLY A 178 8.61 1.57 -1.48
C GLY A 178 9.81 2.28 -0.85
N ARG A 179 10.94 1.58 -0.69
CA ARG A 179 12.19 2.17 -0.18
C ARG A 179 12.75 3.21 -1.15
N TRP A 180 12.77 2.91 -2.44
CA TRP A 180 13.27 3.83 -3.46
C TRP A 180 12.37 5.08 -3.59
N THR A 181 11.06 4.97 -3.39
CA THR A 181 10.16 6.13 -3.29
C THR A 181 10.57 7.06 -2.15
N LEU A 182 10.89 6.52 -0.96
CA LEU A 182 11.33 7.34 0.16
C LEU A 182 12.67 8.01 -0.09
N ILE A 183 13.62 7.27 -0.67
CA ILE A 183 14.93 7.82 -1.06
C ILE A 183 14.73 8.98 -2.03
N ALA A 184 13.91 8.80 -3.08
CA ALA A 184 13.60 9.87 -4.03
C ALA A 184 12.96 11.08 -3.34
N GLY A 185 11.96 10.87 -2.46
CA GLY A 185 11.33 11.95 -1.71
C GLY A 185 12.32 12.73 -0.83
N ILE A 186 13.29 12.05 -0.21
CA ILE A 186 14.36 12.69 0.57
C ILE A 186 15.27 13.53 -0.32
N GLU A 187 15.77 12.96 -1.43
CA GLU A 187 16.66 13.66 -2.37
C GLU A 187 15.98 14.87 -3.02
N GLU A 188 14.66 14.80 -3.24
CA GLU A 188 13.85 15.88 -3.80
C GLU A 188 13.41 16.92 -2.74
N GLY A 189 13.59 16.64 -1.44
CA GLY A 189 13.10 17.48 -0.36
C GLY A 189 11.56 17.50 -0.23
N VAL A 190 10.89 16.41 -0.64
CA VAL A 190 9.43 16.24 -0.62
C VAL A 190 9.01 15.48 0.65
N PRO A 191 8.15 16.04 1.51
CA PRO A 191 7.63 15.34 2.69
C PRO A 191 6.78 14.13 2.32
N THR A 192 7.12 12.95 2.84
CA THR A 192 6.42 11.68 2.58
C THR A 192 6.03 10.90 3.85
N PRO A 193 5.45 11.53 4.89
CA PRO A 193 5.26 10.90 6.20
C PRO A 193 4.40 9.62 6.15
N VAL A 194 3.31 9.63 5.38
CA VAL A 194 2.42 8.46 5.24
C VAL A 194 3.12 7.31 4.52
N LEU A 195 3.86 7.61 3.45
CA LEU A 195 4.60 6.58 2.71
C LEU A 195 5.74 6.02 3.57
N ALA A 196 6.41 6.88 4.35
CA ALA A 196 7.47 6.46 5.26
C ALA A 196 6.93 5.52 6.35
N ALA A 197 5.82 5.88 7.00
CA ALA A 197 5.18 5.06 8.02
C ALA A 197 4.81 3.67 7.46
N SER A 198 4.14 3.61 6.31
CA SER A 198 3.74 2.32 5.70
C SER A 198 4.92 1.41 5.32
N VAL A 199 6.11 1.96 5.05
CA VAL A 199 7.34 1.17 4.87
C VAL A 199 7.89 0.71 6.22
N TYR A 200 7.90 1.58 7.24
CA TYR A 200 8.40 1.24 8.56
C TYR A 200 7.55 0.18 9.26
N GLU A 201 6.23 0.23 9.14
CA GLU A 201 5.32 -0.82 9.66
C GLU A 201 5.71 -2.21 9.14
N ARG A 202 6.12 -2.32 7.87
CA ARG A 202 6.62 -3.59 7.31
C ARG A 202 7.92 -4.02 7.98
N PHE A 203 8.85 -3.11 8.23
CA PHE A 203 10.09 -3.42 8.94
C PHE A 203 9.83 -3.85 10.38
N GLU A 204 8.88 -3.20 11.06
CA GLU A 204 8.43 -3.53 12.41
C GLU A 204 7.80 -4.92 12.46
N SER A 205 6.92 -5.24 11.49
CA SER A 205 6.32 -6.58 11.35
C SER A 205 7.36 -7.70 11.19
N GLN A 206 8.56 -7.35 10.74
CA GLN A 206 9.68 -8.27 10.57
C GLN A 206 10.57 -8.38 11.82
N GLY A 207 10.25 -7.66 12.89
CA GLY A 207 11.00 -7.63 14.16
C GLY A 207 12.14 -6.62 14.19
N SER A 208 12.27 -5.75 13.17
CA SER A 208 13.40 -4.81 13.08
C SER A 208 13.40 -3.75 14.18
N ALA A 209 12.26 -3.51 14.83
CA ALA A 209 12.14 -2.61 15.98
C ALA A 209 12.59 -3.23 17.32
N LEU A 210 12.88 -4.54 17.37
CA LEU A 210 13.12 -5.24 18.64
C LEU A 210 14.25 -4.61 19.48
N PHE A 211 15.35 -4.19 18.83
CA PHE A 211 16.46 -3.57 19.56
C PHE A 211 16.08 -2.19 20.12
N ALA A 212 15.37 -1.38 19.33
CA ALA A 212 14.87 -0.09 19.80
C ALA A 212 13.89 -0.27 20.97
N ASN A 213 12.98 -1.24 20.88
CA ASN A 213 12.02 -1.56 21.95
C ASN A 213 12.73 -2.00 23.24
N LYS A 214 13.78 -2.83 23.14
CA LYS A 214 14.61 -3.21 24.30
C LYS A 214 15.31 -2.01 24.93
N ILE A 215 15.78 -1.05 24.14
CA ILE A 215 16.36 0.20 24.67
C ILE A 215 15.29 1.01 25.41
N LEU A 216 14.06 1.09 24.90
CA LEU A 216 12.95 1.75 25.59
C LEU A 216 12.65 1.09 26.94
N SER A 217 12.55 -0.24 26.98
CA SER A 217 12.36 -1.00 28.23
C SER A 217 13.50 -0.76 29.22
N ALA A 218 14.76 -0.81 28.75
CA ALA A 218 15.93 -0.52 29.58
C ALA A 218 15.89 0.89 30.16
N MET A 219 15.59 1.92 29.36
CA MET A 219 15.48 3.29 29.87
C MET A 219 14.38 3.41 30.93
N ARG A 220 13.18 2.86 30.69
CA ARG A 220 12.07 2.87 31.66
C ARG A 220 12.42 2.20 32.99
N LYS A 221 13.20 1.13 32.93
CA LYS A 221 13.74 0.47 34.11
C LYS A 221 14.72 1.37 34.86
N GLU A 222 15.70 1.95 34.16
CA GLU A 222 16.75 2.75 34.78
C GLU A 222 16.24 4.05 35.41
N PHE A 223 15.33 4.79 34.75
CA PHE A 223 14.85 6.05 35.32
C PHE A 223 13.63 5.90 36.24
N GLY A 224 12.76 4.90 35.98
CA GLY A 224 11.44 4.79 36.61
C GLY A 224 11.24 3.54 37.46
N GLY A 225 12.21 2.61 37.47
CA GLY A 225 12.07 1.33 38.17
C GLY A 225 10.98 0.43 37.57
N HIS A 226 10.56 0.67 36.33
CA HIS A 226 9.55 -0.16 35.67
C HIS A 226 10.18 -1.46 35.17
N ASP A 227 9.87 -2.58 35.82
CA ASP A 227 10.23 -3.89 35.30
C ASP A 227 9.31 -4.29 34.14
N GLU A 228 9.93 -4.77 33.06
CA GLU A 228 9.23 -5.34 31.91
C GLU A 228 8.57 -6.68 32.32
N LYS A 229 7.37 -6.96 31.80
CA LYS A 229 6.74 -8.26 32.01
C LYS A 229 7.61 -9.38 31.45
N THR A 230 7.82 -10.43 32.24
CA THR A 230 8.46 -11.65 31.74
C THR A 230 7.47 -12.39 30.84
N SER A 231 7.87 -12.70 29.61
CA SER A 231 7.05 -13.47 28.68
C SER A 231 6.82 -14.88 29.24
N SER A 232 5.57 -15.24 29.54
CA SER A 232 5.14 -16.61 29.83
C SER A 232 4.83 -17.39 28.57
#